data_AF-F8PV00-F1
#
_entry.id   AF-F8PV00-F1
#
_cell.length_a   1.000
_cell.length_b   1.000
_cell.length_c   1.000
_cell.angle_alpha   90.00
_cell.angle_beta   90.00
_cell.angle_gamma   90.00
#
_symmetry.space_group_name_H-M   'P 1'
#
loop_
_entity.id
_entity.type
_entity.pdbx_description
1 polymer ?
#
loop_
_entity_poly.entity_id
_entity_poly.type
_entity_poly.pdbx_seq_one_letter_code
_entity_poly.pdbx_strand_id
1 'polypeptide(L)'
;MPHLTSSYEINLTRRLSNPVDGSLERLRSIFPETTIVAALDLVDRACVIKYTSPWGRSYFEVLGSTAAYTVFPQLDFPASASCYCTCPSFAFAVLMSESHITVCTSSK
;
A
#
# COMPACT_ATOMS: atom_id res chain seq x y z
N MET A 1 13.84 -7.80 27.17
CA MET A 1 14.71 -8.58 26.25
C MET A 1 14.41 -8.16 24.82
N PRO A 2 15.07 -7.13 24.26
CA PRO A 2 14.82 -6.67 22.89
C PRO A 2 15.98 -7.06 21.97
N HIS A 3 15.80 -8.07 21.14
CA HIS A 3 16.69 -8.36 20.02
C HIS A 3 15.86 -8.95 18.90
N LEU A 4 15.42 -8.13 17.94
CA LEU A 4 14.96 -8.58 16.61
C LEU A 4 14.90 -7.45 15.56
N THR A 5 15.38 -6.23 15.84
CA THR A 5 15.25 -5.07 14.94
C THR A 5 16.43 -4.83 13.98
N SER A 6 17.41 -5.74 13.87
CA SER A 6 18.67 -5.40 13.18
C SER A 6 18.92 -6.06 11.81
N SER A 7 18.06 -6.97 11.34
CA SER A 7 18.34 -7.73 10.10
C SER A 7 17.50 -7.32 8.88
N TYR A 8 16.44 -6.51 9.05
CA TYR A 8 15.59 -6.09 7.93
C TYR A 8 16.09 -4.82 7.21
N GLU A 9 16.88 -3.98 7.89
CA GLU A 9 17.41 -2.72 7.33
C GLU A 9 18.43 -2.93 6.19
N ILE A 10 19.10 -4.09 6.14
CA ILE A 10 20.19 -4.33 5.19
C ILE A 10 19.67 -4.77 3.80
N ASN A 11 18.43 -5.26 3.70
CA ASN A 11 17.86 -5.74 2.43
C ASN A 11 17.09 -4.67 1.64
N LEU A 12 16.68 -3.58 2.27
CA LEU A 12 15.88 -2.54 1.61
C LEU A 12 16.73 -1.70 0.62
N THR A 13 17.98 -1.43 0.97
CA THR A 13 18.90 -0.61 0.17
C THR A 13 19.38 -1.29 -1.12
N ARG A 14 19.28 -2.62 -1.23
CA ARG A 14 19.79 -3.37 -2.39
C ARG A 14 18.79 -3.53 -3.54
N ARG A 15 17.52 -3.13 -3.36
CA ARG A 15 16.46 -3.25 -4.37
C ARG A 15 16.14 -1.96 -5.15
N LEU A 16 16.75 -0.84 -4.77
CA LEU A 16 16.65 0.43 -5.51
C LEU A 16 17.77 0.62 -6.55
N SER A 17 18.59 -0.41 -6.83
CA SER A 17 19.56 -0.32 -7.93
C SER A 17 18.84 -0.49 -9.28
N ASN A 18 18.69 0.64 -9.99
CA ASN A 18 18.11 0.83 -11.32
C ASN A 18 16.57 0.72 -11.41
N PRO A 19 15.83 1.82 -11.18
CA PRO A 19 14.59 1.98 -11.92
C PRO A 19 14.98 2.02 -13.40
N VAL A 20 14.77 0.93 -14.13
CA VAL A 20 14.78 0.94 -15.60
C VAL A 20 13.99 2.17 -16.03
N ASP A 21 14.65 3.17 -16.63
CA ASP A 21 14.11 4.53 -16.81
C ASP A 21 12.68 4.54 -17.42
N GLY A 22 12.37 3.55 -18.28
CA GLY A 22 11.03 3.37 -18.85
C GLY A 22 9.93 2.89 -17.89
N SER A 23 10.22 2.55 -16.63
CA SER A 23 9.21 2.09 -15.67
C SER A 23 8.42 3.26 -15.08
N LEU A 24 9.08 4.39 -14.85
CA LEU A 24 8.43 5.59 -14.31
C LEU A 24 7.48 6.21 -15.35
N GLU A 25 7.89 6.24 -16.62
CA GLU A 25 7.05 6.74 -17.72
C GLU A 25 5.79 5.89 -17.91
N ARG A 26 5.90 4.56 -17.76
CA ARG A 26 4.73 3.67 -17.76
C ARG A 26 3.79 3.97 -16.60
N LEU A 27 4.31 4.22 -15.39
CA LEU A 27 3.48 4.62 -14.25
C LEU A 27 2.75 5.94 -14.51
N ARG A 28 3.44 6.93 -15.10
CA ARG A 28 2.85 8.23 -15.49
C ARG A 28 1.73 8.12 -16.51
N SER A 29 1.74 7.08 -17.35
CA SER A 29 0.63 6.84 -18.30
C SER A 29 -0.65 6.30 -17.66
N ILE A 30 -0.57 5.74 -16.44
CA ILE A 30 -1.69 5.07 -15.76
C ILE A 30 -2.20 5.92 -14.58
N PHE A 31 -1.29 6.58 -13.88
CA PHE A 31 -1.60 7.34 -12.67
C PHE A 31 -1.34 8.83 -12.87
N PRO A 32 -2.15 9.70 -12.24
CA PRO A 32 -1.87 11.13 -12.26
C PRO A 32 -0.51 11.44 -11.61
N GLU A 33 0.16 12.45 -12.13
CA GLU A 33 1.51 12.83 -11.68
C GLU A 33 1.59 13.11 -10.18
N THR A 34 0.55 13.76 -9.64
CA THR A 34 0.46 14.07 -8.21
C THR A 34 0.50 12.83 -7.33
N THR A 35 -0.15 11.74 -7.74
CA THR A 35 -0.14 10.47 -7.00
C THR A 35 1.24 9.81 -7.05
N ILE A 36 1.92 9.87 -8.20
CA ILE A 36 3.26 9.28 -8.35
C ILE A 36 4.27 10.03 -7.49
N VAL A 37 4.26 11.36 -7.55
CA VAL A 37 5.15 12.20 -6.74
C VAL A 37 4.90 11.97 -5.25
N ALA A 38 3.64 11.91 -4.81
CA ALA A 38 3.29 11.62 -3.43
C ALA A 38 3.74 10.22 -2.98
N ALA A 39 3.58 9.19 -3.83
CA ALA A 39 4.02 7.84 -3.53
C ALA A 39 5.55 7.74 -3.42
N LEU A 40 6.28 8.43 -4.30
CA LEU A 40 7.74 8.49 -4.25
C LEU A 40 8.24 9.23 -3.01
N ASP A 41 7.62 10.35 -2.62
CA ASP A 41 7.98 11.09 -1.41
C ASP A 41 7.87 10.23 -0.14
N LEU A 42 6.82 9.40 -0.05
CA LEU A 42 6.66 8.46 1.06
C LEU A 42 7.79 7.42 1.13
N VAL A 43 8.25 6.92 -0.02
CA VAL A 43 9.35 5.94 -0.08
C VAL A 43 10.69 6.61 0.20
N ASP A 44 10.94 7.78 -0.38
CA ASP A 44 12.18 8.54 -0.23
C ASP A 44 12.44 8.92 1.23
N ARG A 45 11.40 9.32 1.96
CA ARG A 45 11.46 9.68 3.38
C ARG A 45 11.39 8.48 4.33
N ALA A 46 11.38 7.25 3.82
CA ALA A 46 11.19 6.03 4.61
C ALA A 46 9.91 6.05 5.48
N CYS A 47 8.84 6.68 5.00
CA CYS A 47 7.54 6.77 5.68
C CYS A 47 6.69 5.50 5.49
N VAL A 48 7.27 4.39 5.05
CA VAL A 48 6.54 3.14 4.77
C VAL A 48 7.25 1.99 5.48
N ILE A 49 6.52 1.30 6.35
CA ILE A 49 6.99 0.16 7.13
C ILE A 49 6.22 -1.08 6.69
N LYS A 50 6.92 -2.13 6.28
CA LYS A 50 6.30 -3.42 5.95
C LYS A 50 6.29 -4.33 7.17
N TYR A 51 5.11 -4.84 7.51
CA TYR A 51 4.94 -5.92 8.48
C TYR A 51 4.57 -7.20 7.75
N THR A 52 5.23 -8.28 8.12
CA THR A 52 4.89 -9.62 7.64
C THR A 52 4.53 -10.48 8.84
N SER A 53 3.27 -10.91 8.87
CA SER A 53 2.81 -11.86 9.86
C SER A 53 3.49 -13.22 9.65
N PRO A 54 3.65 -14.04 10.71
CA PRO A 54 4.21 -15.40 10.58
C PRO A 54 3.36 -16.32 9.67
N TRP A 55 2.09 -15.96 9.43
CA TRP A 55 1.20 -16.63 8.49
C TRP A 55 1.37 -16.17 7.03
N GLY A 56 2.41 -15.38 6.73
CA GLY A 56 2.76 -14.95 5.37
C GLY A 56 1.93 -13.78 4.84
N ARG A 57 0.98 -13.24 5.62
CA ARG A 57 0.26 -12.01 5.22
C ARG A 57 1.13 -10.79 5.47
N SER A 58 1.30 -9.96 4.45
CA SER A 58 1.97 -8.67 4.59
C SER A 58 0.95 -7.52 4.65
N TYR A 59 1.22 -6.55 5.52
CA TYR A 59 0.54 -5.27 5.54
C TYR A 59 1.57 -4.16 5.71
N PHE A 60 1.18 -2.94 5.36
CA PHE A 60 2.06 -1.79 5.37
C PHE A 60 1.50 -0.73 6.31
N GLU A 61 2.37 -0.10 7.08
CA GLU A 61 2.05 1.10 7.83
C GLU A 61 2.71 2.28 7.14
N VAL A 62 1.91 3.30 6.85
CA VAL A 62 2.33 4.50 6.14
C VAL A 62 2.21 5.68 7.09
N LEU A 63 3.33 6.34 7.37
CA LEU A 63 3.37 7.53 8.20
C LEU A 63 2.90 8.73 7.37
N GLY A 64 1.64 9.12 7.57
CA GLY A 64 1.08 10.32 6.97
C GLY A 64 1.38 11.57 7.79
N SER A 65 1.01 12.74 7.24
CA SER A 65 1.24 14.02 7.91
C SER A 65 0.41 14.20 9.19
N THR A 66 -0.73 13.52 9.30
CA THR A 66 -1.66 13.65 10.45
C THR A 66 -1.71 12.40 11.32
N ALA A 67 -1.56 11.22 10.73
CA ALA A 67 -1.61 9.95 11.42
C ALA A 67 -0.88 8.85 10.64
N ALA A 68 -0.60 7.74 11.31
CA ALA A 68 -0.18 6.51 10.65
C ALA A 68 -1.40 5.78 10.08
N TYR A 69 -1.27 5.26 8.87
CA TYR A 69 -2.31 4.53 8.14
C TYR A 69 -1.89 3.10 7.86
N THR A 70 -2.80 2.15 8.02
CA THR A 70 -2.56 0.75 7.69
C THR A 70 -3.12 0.43 6.31
N VAL A 71 -2.31 -0.18 5.47
CA VAL A 71 -2.62 -0.56 4.10
C VAL A 71 -2.47 -2.07 3.96
N PHE A 72 -3.54 -2.70 3.49
CA PHE A 72 -3.61 -4.12 3.16
C PHE A 72 -3.75 -4.25 1.65
N PRO A 73 -2.62 -4.32 0.93
CA PRO A 73 -2.64 -4.51 -0.50
C PRO A 73 -2.96 -5.97 -0.84
N GLN A 74 -3.75 -6.18 -1.90
CA GLN A 74 -4.06 -7.51 -2.44
C GLN A 74 -2.87 -8.05 -3.26
N LEU A 75 -1.73 -8.27 -2.60
CA LEU A 75 -0.50 -8.76 -3.26
C LEU A 75 -0.30 -10.27 -3.07
N ASP A 76 -0.81 -10.85 -1.99
CA ASP A 76 -0.37 -12.20 -1.53
C ASP A 76 -1.43 -13.32 -1.68
N PHE A 77 -2.68 -13.05 -2.11
CA PHE A 77 -3.74 -14.07 -2.19
C PHE A 77 -4.67 -13.96 -3.42
N PRO A 78 -5.10 -15.08 -4.01
CA PRO A 78 -5.99 -15.08 -5.16
C PRO A 78 -7.40 -14.58 -4.82
N ALA A 79 -7.80 -13.54 -5.55
CA ALA A 79 -9.15 -13.20 -6.03
C ALA A 79 -10.30 -12.86 -5.06
N SER A 80 -10.17 -12.92 -3.73
CA SER A 80 -11.31 -12.59 -2.82
C SER A 80 -11.02 -11.57 -1.72
N ALA A 81 -9.80 -11.04 -1.62
CA ALA A 81 -9.47 -10.04 -0.62
C ALA A 81 -9.51 -8.62 -1.21
N SER A 82 -10.45 -7.78 -0.76
CA SER A 82 -10.50 -6.37 -1.13
C SER A 82 -9.28 -5.63 -0.58
N CYS A 83 -8.63 -4.80 -1.39
CA CYS A 83 -7.65 -3.83 -0.92
C CYS A 83 -8.29 -2.95 0.16
N TYR A 84 -7.59 -2.69 1.27
CA TYR A 84 -8.08 -1.83 2.34
C TYR A 84 -7.00 -0.85 2.81
N CYS A 85 -7.38 0.41 2.99
CA CYS A 85 -6.55 1.43 3.60
C CYS A 85 -7.36 2.17 4.67
N THR A 86 -6.75 2.45 5.82
CA THR A 86 -7.39 3.28 6.87
C THR A 86 -7.36 4.79 6.56
N CYS A 87 -6.76 5.18 5.44
CA CYS A 87 -6.65 6.56 5.03
C CYS A 87 -8.02 7.17 4.63
N PRO A 88 -8.28 8.45 4.96
CA PRO A 88 -9.55 9.12 4.61
C PRO A 88 -9.84 9.12 3.10
N SER A 89 -8.81 9.23 2.27
CA SER A 89 -8.95 9.21 0.81
C SER A 89 -9.51 7.87 0.31
N PHE A 90 -9.15 6.75 0.95
CA PHE A 90 -9.68 5.44 0.57
C PHE A 90 -11.12 5.27 1.04
N ALA A 91 -11.43 5.67 2.27
CA ALA A 91 -12.81 5.66 2.77
C ALA A 91 -13.73 6.48 1.84
N PHE A 92 -13.28 7.67 1.43
CA PHE A 92 -13.99 8.48 0.44
C PHE A 92 -14.14 7.77 -0.91
N ALA A 93 -13.07 7.16 -1.44
CA ALA A 93 -13.13 6.43 -2.71
C ALA A 93 -14.11 5.25 -2.68
N VAL A 94 -14.16 4.49 -1.57
CA VAL A 94 -15.12 3.38 -1.37
C VAL A 94 -16.55 3.88 -1.34
N LEU A 95 -16.82 4.99 -0.63
CA LEU A 95 -18.13 5.62 -0.58
C LEU A 95 -18.57 6.10 -1.97
N MET A 96 -17.68 6.77 -2.70
CA MET A 96 -17.96 7.25 -4.06
C MET A 96 -18.17 6.13 -5.07
N SER A 97 -17.56 4.97 -4.85
CA SER A 97 -17.68 3.81 -5.74
C SER A 97 -18.83 2.88 -5.36
N GLU A 98 -19.59 3.20 -4.30
CA GLU A 98 -20.70 2.39 -3.77
C GLU A 98 -20.35 0.92 -3.43
N SER A 99 -19.07 0.58 -3.40
CA SER A 99 -18.57 -0.79 -3.14
C SER A 99 -18.81 -1.28 -1.71
N HIS A 100 -19.28 -0.40 -0.82
CA HIS A 100 -19.77 -0.78 0.50
C HIS A 100 -21.21 -1.31 0.48
N ILE A 101 -21.96 -1.07 -0.61
CA ILE A 101 -23.38 -1.42 -0.76
C ILE A 101 -23.50 -2.67 -1.64
N THR A 102 -23.07 -3.83 -1.14
CA THR A 102 -23.53 -5.09 -1.71
C THR A 102 -24.94 -5.34 -1.20
N VAL A 103 -25.94 -4.86 -1.95
CA VAL A 103 -27.35 -5.16 -1.67
C VAL A 103 -27.53 -6.67 -1.81
N CYS A 104 -27.84 -7.37 -0.72
CA CYS A 104 -28.30 -8.76 -0.79
C CYS A 104 -29.66 -8.77 -1.50
N THR A 105 -29.70 -8.82 -2.83
CA THR A 105 -30.94 -9.09 -3.56
C THR A 105 -31.30 -10.55 -3.34
N SER A 106 -32.09 -10.82 -2.30
CA SER A 106 -32.78 -12.10 -2.12
C SER A 106 -33.74 -12.27 -3.31
N SER A 107 -33.31 -13.02 -4.33
CA SER A 107 -34.18 -13.42 -5.43
C SER A 107 -35.26 -14.35 -4.87
N LYS A 108 -36.53 -13.95 -5.01
CA LYS A 108 -37.70 -14.79 -4.73
C LYS A 108 -38.04 -15.63 -5.96
#